data_AF-A0A7V8EWK0-F1
#
_entry.id   AF-A0A7V8EWK0-F1
#
_cell.length_a   1.000
_cell.length_b   1.000
_cell.length_c   1.000
_cell.angle_alpha   90.00
_cell.angle_beta   90.00
_cell.angle_gamma   90.00
#
_symmetry.space_group_name_H-M   'P 1'
#
loop_
_entity.id
_entity.type
_entity.pdbx_description
1 polymer ?
#
loop_
_entity_poly.entity_id
_entity_poly.type
_entity_poly.pdbx_seq_one_letter_code
_entity_poly.pdbx_strand_id
1 'polypeptide(L)'
;MIGLKRFLMAIGGLALGLFVLGLTLLDFSKAPAHVLAEHPNAQWQGGPDGGHYLEITRSEPPYYFVQIRYESGDLWEEGWLKYGHGGGETLTANNVIAFDGDGVIYLQQRKLLARDKAGAR
;
A
#
# COMPACT_ATOMS: atom_id res chain seq x y z
N MET A 1 24.02 -32.37 -37.63
CA MET A 1 22.95 -31.73 -36.82
C MET A 1 22.99 -32.10 -35.32
N ILE A 2 23.64 -33.20 -34.90
CA ILE A 2 23.70 -33.61 -33.48
C ILE A 2 24.55 -32.64 -32.62
N GLY A 3 25.63 -32.08 -33.17
CA GLY A 3 26.54 -31.18 -32.44
C GLY A 3 25.89 -29.84 -32.06
N LEU A 4 25.18 -29.21 -33.00
CA LEU A 4 24.46 -27.96 -32.75
C LEU A 4 23.35 -28.14 -31.69
N LYS A 5 22.62 -29.27 -31.72
CA LYS A 5 21.60 -29.58 -30.71
C LYS A 5 22.18 -29.72 -29.30
N ARG A 6 23.33 -30.40 -29.16
CA ARG A 6 24.02 -30.57 -27.87
C ARG A 6 24.59 -29.23 -27.35
N PHE A 7 25.11 -28.40 -28.25
CA PHE A 7 25.57 -27.05 -27.92
C PHE A 7 24.45 -26.15 -27.42
N LEU A 8 23.31 -26.12 -28.11
CA LEU A 8 22.14 -25.34 -27.70
C LEU A 8 21.55 -25.83 -26.37
N MET A 9 21.52 -27.14 -26.12
CA MET A 9 21.10 -27.70 -24.82
C MET A 9 22.03 -27.29 -23.68
N ALA A 10 23.35 -27.26 -23.91
CA ALA A 10 24.31 -26.83 -22.91
C ALA A 10 24.15 -25.34 -22.56
N ILE A 11 23.94 -24.47 -23.56
CA ILE A 11 23.67 -23.05 -23.35
C ILE A 11 22.35 -22.84 -22.61
N GLY A 12 21.29 -23.54 -23.02
CA GLY A 12 19.99 -23.45 -22.34
C GLY A 12 20.08 -23.89 -20.88
N GLY A 13 20.78 -24.99 -20.60
CA GLY A 13 21.03 -25.44 -19.23
C GLY A 13 21.84 -24.43 -18.41
N LEU A 14 22.88 -23.85 -19.00
CA LEU A 14 23.68 -22.81 -18.35
C LEU A 14 22.87 -21.55 -18.06
N ALA A 15 22.08 -21.08 -19.02
CA ALA A 15 21.22 -19.91 -18.86
C ALA A 15 20.16 -20.14 -17.77
N LEU A 16 19.55 -21.32 -17.73
CA LEU A 16 18.59 -21.68 -16.68
C LEU A 16 19.27 -21.72 -15.30
N GLY A 17 20.47 -22.30 -15.22
CA GLY A 17 21.26 -22.34 -13.99
C GLY A 17 21.62 -20.95 -13.48
N LEU A 18 22.07 -20.05 -14.36
CA LEU A 18 22.36 -18.65 -14.02
C LEU A 18 21.10 -17.89 -13.61
N PHE A 19 19.96 -18.14 -14.26
CA PHE A 19 18.68 -17.53 -13.89
C PHE A 19 18.24 -17.94 -12.49
N VAL A 20 18.29 -19.24 -12.17
CA VAL A 20 17.95 -19.74 -10.82
C VAL A 20 18.91 -19.16 -9.78
N LEU A 21 20.21 -19.14 -10.06
CA LEU A 21 21.19 -18.53 -9.16
C LEU A 21 20.90 -17.04 -8.93
N GLY A 22 20.54 -16.30 -9.98
CA GLY A 22 20.11 -14.91 -9.89
C GLY A 22 18.90 -14.73 -8.97
N LEU A 23 17.89 -15.59 -9.08
CA LEU A 23 16.72 -15.56 -8.20
C LEU A 23 17.07 -15.85 -6.73
N THR A 24 18.05 -16.71 -6.46
CA THR A 24 18.50 -16.97 -5.08
C THR A 24 19.31 -15.83 -4.47
N LEU A 25 19.93 -14.99 -5.31
CA LEU A 25 20.69 -13.82 -4.89
C LEU A 25 19.80 -12.58 -4.70
N LEU A 26 18.57 -12.60 -5.25
CA LEU A 26 17.58 -11.59 -4.94
C LEU A 26 17.09 -11.78 -3.52
N ASP A 27 17.29 -10.76 -2.69
CA ASP A 27 16.82 -10.75 -1.33
C ASP A 27 15.32 -10.38 -1.34
N PHE A 28 14.47 -11.40 -1.22
CA PHE A 28 13.02 -11.25 -1.05
C PHE A 28 12.62 -11.10 0.42
N SER A 29 13.55 -10.70 1.29
CA SER A 29 13.24 -10.42 2.68
C SER A 29 12.02 -9.48 2.74
N LYS A 30 10.98 -9.93 3.47
CA LYS A 30 9.83 -9.09 3.74
C LYS A 30 10.37 -7.83 4.41
N ALA A 31 10.04 -6.67 3.84
CA ALA A 31 10.36 -5.39 4.45
C ALA A 31 9.96 -5.46 5.94
N PRO A 32 10.76 -4.91 6.86
CA PRO A 32 10.43 -4.89 8.27
C PRO A 32 9.00 -4.37 8.46
N ALA A 33 8.29 -4.90 9.44
CA ALA A 33 6.95 -4.42 9.74
C ALA A 33 7.06 -2.91 10.04
N HIS A 34 6.52 -2.10 9.14
CA HIS A 34 6.46 -0.66 9.31
C HIS A 34 5.37 -0.42 10.35
N VAL A 35 5.79 -0.21 11.60
CA VAL A 35 4.91 0.02 12.74
C VAL A 35 5.27 1.38 13.32
N LEU A 36 4.27 2.24 13.48
CA LEU A 36 4.43 3.52 14.14
C LEU A 36 4.14 3.34 15.63
N ALA A 37 5.15 3.47 16.48
CA ALA A 37 5.05 3.12 17.90
C ALA A 37 3.95 3.90 18.65
N GLU A 38 3.77 5.18 18.31
CA GLU A 38 2.72 6.02 18.90
C GLU A 38 1.32 5.74 18.33
N HIS A 39 1.25 5.09 17.17
CA HIS A 39 0.02 4.79 16.43
C HIS A 39 0.00 3.30 16.03
N PRO A 40 -0.19 2.39 17.01
CA PRO A 40 -0.06 0.95 16.78
C PRO A 40 -1.14 0.39 15.83
N ASN A 41 -2.24 1.12 15.62
CA ASN A 41 -3.29 0.73 14.67
C ASN A 41 -3.09 1.33 13.27
N ALA A 42 -2.09 2.20 13.09
CA ALA A 42 -1.81 2.78 11.79
C ALA A 42 -1.16 1.73 10.89
N GLN A 43 -1.71 1.58 9.69
CA GLN A 43 -1.20 0.66 8.68
C GLN A 43 -0.31 1.40 7.69
N TRP A 44 0.87 0.86 7.46
CA TRP A 44 1.78 1.36 6.44
C TRP A 44 1.23 1.10 5.03
N GLN A 45 1.25 2.13 4.21
CA GLN A 45 1.01 2.07 2.78
C GLN A 45 2.18 2.74 2.05
N GLY A 46 2.99 1.93 1.37
CA GLY A 46 4.17 2.42 0.70
C GLY A 46 5.07 1.31 0.19
N GLY A 47 6.12 1.72 -0.51
CA GLY A 47 7.16 0.84 -1.03
C GLY A 47 8.54 1.28 -0.55
N PRO A 48 9.61 0.74 -1.17
CA PRO A 48 10.99 1.10 -0.85
C PRO A 48 11.31 2.60 -1.05
N ASP A 49 10.58 3.27 -1.95
CA ASP A 49 10.80 4.68 -2.29
C ASP A 49 9.99 5.65 -1.39
N GLY A 50 9.34 5.12 -0.36
CA GLY A 50 8.56 5.90 0.61
C GLY A 50 7.10 5.47 0.71
N GLY A 51 6.41 6.09 1.66
CA GLY A 51 5.04 5.79 1.98
C GLY A 51 4.46 6.68 3.07
N HIS A 52 3.30 6.28 3.56
CA HIS A 52 2.58 6.95 4.62
C HIS A 52 1.88 5.91 5.50
N TYR A 53 1.55 6.32 6.71
CA TYR A 53 0.71 5.56 7.62
C TYR A 53 -0.73 6.02 7.53
N LEU A 54 -1.65 5.06 7.62
CA LEU A 54 -3.08 5.33 7.62
C LEU A 54 -3.77 4.68 8.82
N GLU A 55 -4.56 5.47 9.53
CA GLU A 55 -5.30 5.03 10.70
C GLU A 55 -6.76 5.47 10.61
N ILE A 56 -7.69 4.58 10.93
CA ILE A 56 -9.10 4.91 11.14
C ILE A 56 -9.30 5.08 12.64
N THR A 57 -9.32 6.32 13.11
CA THR A 57 -9.39 6.60 14.56
C THR A 57 -10.81 6.59 15.09
N ARG A 58 -11.82 6.81 14.23
CA ARG A 58 -13.25 6.77 14.61
C ARG A 58 -14.07 6.10 13.51
N SER A 59 -15.01 5.26 13.92
CA SER A 59 -15.89 4.51 13.01
C SER A 59 -17.33 4.69 13.46
N GLU A 60 -18.12 5.39 12.64
CA GLU A 60 -19.55 5.60 12.81
C GLU A 60 -20.26 5.35 11.47
N PRO A 61 -20.38 4.09 11.03
CA PRO A 61 -20.87 3.76 9.69
C PRO A 61 -22.15 4.53 9.32
N PRO A 62 -22.20 5.16 8.12
CA PRO A 62 -21.25 5.07 7.02
C PRO A 62 -20.07 6.08 7.09
N TYR A 63 -19.89 6.81 8.19
CA TYR A 63 -18.86 7.83 8.35
C TYR A 63 -17.65 7.31 9.14
N TYR A 64 -16.47 7.59 8.64
CA TYR A 64 -15.20 7.14 9.22
C TYR A 64 -14.26 8.33 9.29
N PHE A 65 -13.57 8.51 10.42
CA PHE A 65 -12.52 9.51 10.55
C PHE A 65 -11.17 8.85 10.27
N VAL A 66 -10.47 9.37 9.28
CA VAL A 66 -9.20 8.84 8.79
C VAL A 66 -8.12 9.86 9.11
N GLN A 67 -6.99 9.38 9.64
CA GLN A 67 -5.75 10.14 9.78
C GLN A 67 -4.67 9.51 8.93
N ILE A 68 -3.90 10.37 8.27
CA ILE A 68 -2.82 9.98 7.38
C ILE A 68 -1.57 10.70 7.85
N ARG A 69 -0.48 9.95 7.99
CA ARG A 69 0.77 10.43 8.58
C ARG A 69 1.93 10.12 7.67
N TYR A 70 2.92 11.00 7.66
CA TYR A 70 4.18 10.73 6.99
C TYR A 70 4.92 9.58 7.66
N GLU A 71 5.97 9.08 7.00
CA GLU A 71 6.89 8.10 7.59
C GLU A 71 7.51 8.58 8.91
N SER A 72 7.69 9.90 9.08
CA SER A 72 8.13 10.51 10.34
C SER A 72 7.14 10.34 11.50
N GLY A 73 5.88 10.01 11.21
CA GLY A 73 4.77 9.99 12.16
C GLY A 73 3.99 11.31 12.25
N ASP A 74 4.51 12.38 11.65
CA ASP A 74 3.84 13.67 11.59
C ASP A 74 2.51 13.56 10.83
N LEU A 75 1.51 14.31 11.29
CA LEU A 75 0.22 14.36 10.62
C LEU A 75 0.37 15.00 9.25
N TRP A 76 -0.04 14.27 8.21
CA TRP A 76 -0.12 14.77 6.86
C TRP A 76 -1.52 15.34 6.57
N GLU A 77 -2.57 14.55 6.79
CA GLU A 77 -3.95 14.97 6.59
C GLU A 77 -4.91 14.18 7.48
N GLU A 78 -6.09 14.75 7.76
CA GLU A 78 -7.17 14.06 8.45
C GLU A 78 -8.54 14.53 7.99
N GLY A 79 -9.54 13.66 8.15
CA GLY A 79 -10.93 14.07 7.96
C GLY A 79 -11.92 12.93 7.94
N TRP A 80 -13.18 13.30 7.73
CA TRP A 80 -14.31 12.42 7.59
C TRP A 80 -14.45 11.92 6.15
N LEU A 81 -14.67 10.62 6.04
CA LEU A 81 -15.03 9.92 4.82
C LEU A 81 -16.36 9.22 5.00
N LYS A 82 -17.21 9.29 3.98
CA LYS A 82 -18.38 8.43 3.85
C LYS A 82 -18.05 7.20 3.00
N TYR A 83 -18.08 6.01 3.59
CA TYR A 83 -17.81 4.74 2.93
C TYR A 83 -19.01 3.79 3.04
N GLY A 84 -19.34 3.12 1.93
CA GLY A 84 -20.44 2.18 1.81
C GLY A 84 -21.75 2.77 1.30
N HIS A 85 -22.46 1.99 0.49
CA HIS A 85 -23.83 2.24 0.04
C HIS A 85 -24.70 1.05 0.46
N GLY A 86 -25.17 1.05 1.72
CA GLY A 86 -26.22 0.12 2.19
C GLY A 86 -25.83 -1.33 2.51
N GLY A 87 -24.57 -1.77 2.36
CA GLY A 87 -24.18 -3.18 2.47
C GLY A 87 -23.48 -3.66 3.75
N GLY A 88 -23.21 -2.79 4.73
CA GLY A 88 -22.54 -3.19 5.98
C GLY A 88 -21.03 -3.43 5.90
N GLU A 89 -20.38 -3.14 4.76
CA GLU A 89 -18.92 -3.19 4.67
C GLU A 89 -18.27 -2.11 5.57
N THR A 90 -17.36 -2.56 6.42
CA THR A 90 -16.54 -1.69 7.27
C THR A 90 -15.36 -1.18 6.46
N LEU A 91 -15.10 0.13 6.52
CA LEU A 91 -13.90 0.69 5.91
C LEU A 91 -12.66 0.09 6.59
N THR A 92 -11.75 -0.49 5.81
CA THR A 92 -10.42 -0.88 6.28
C THR A 92 -9.37 0.04 5.66
N ALA A 93 -8.17 0.10 6.26
CA ALA A 93 -7.10 0.91 5.71
C ALA A 93 -6.74 0.51 4.27
N ASN A 94 -6.83 -0.78 3.92
CA ASN A 94 -6.62 -1.26 2.55
C ASN A 94 -7.62 -0.71 1.52
N ASN A 95 -8.77 -0.17 1.96
CA ASN A 95 -9.76 0.46 1.09
C ASN A 95 -9.50 1.96 0.87
N VAL A 96 -8.48 2.49 1.55
CA VAL A 96 -7.98 3.83 1.34
C VAL A 96 -6.68 3.74 0.59
N ILE A 97 -6.56 4.55 -0.45
CA ILE A 97 -5.27 4.89 -1.04
C ILE A 97 -5.10 6.37 -0.77
N ALA A 98 -3.91 6.80 -0.36
CA ALA A 98 -3.58 8.22 -0.34
C ALA A 98 -2.43 8.48 -1.29
N PHE A 99 -2.52 9.59 -2.00
CA PHE A 99 -1.45 10.05 -2.89
C PHE A 99 -1.37 11.55 -2.83
N ASP A 100 -0.15 12.06 -2.87
CA ASP A 100 0.12 13.48 -2.90
C ASP A 100 -0.17 14.02 -4.30
N GLY A 101 -1.23 14.83 -4.41
CA GLY A 101 -1.64 15.48 -5.63
C GLY A 101 -2.49 16.71 -5.32
N ASP A 102 -2.06 17.89 -5.79
CA ASP A 102 -2.74 19.18 -5.61
C ASP A 102 -3.16 19.51 -4.15
N GLY A 103 -2.46 18.93 -3.15
CA GLY A 103 -2.76 19.13 -1.74
C GLY A 103 -4.07 18.47 -1.28
N VAL A 104 -4.54 17.42 -1.96
CA VAL A 104 -5.75 16.69 -1.56
C VAL A 104 -5.55 15.19 -1.66
N ILE A 105 -5.82 14.48 -0.56
CA ILE A 105 -5.81 13.02 -0.57
C ILE A 105 -7.09 12.45 -1.17
N TYR A 106 -6.91 11.66 -2.22
CA TYR A 106 -7.98 10.93 -2.90
C TYR A 106 -8.03 9.49 -2.44
N LEU A 107 -9.12 9.13 -1.78
CA LEU A 107 -9.44 7.75 -1.46
C LEU A 107 -9.69 6.91 -2.73
N GLN A 108 -9.68 5.57 -2.62
CA GLN A 108 -9.85 4.63 -3.75
C GLN A 108 -11.12 4.87 -4.60
N GLN A 109 -12.04 5.71 -4.13
CA GLN A 109 -13.26 6.16 -4.80
C GLN A 109 -13.22 7.63 -5.30
N ARG A 110 -12.03 8.25 -5.39
CA ARG A 110 -11.81 9.68 -5.66
C ARG A 110 -12.57 10.62 -4.72
N LYS A 111 -12.78 10.17 -3.48
CA LYS A 111 -13.45 10.96 -2.45
C LYS A 111 -12.40 11.76 -1.69
N LEU A 112 -12.72 13.03 -1.46
CA LEU A 112 -11.89 13.92 -0.66
C LEU A 112 -12.28 13.78 0.81
N LEU A 113 -11.29 13.92 1.70
CA LEU A 113 -11.54 14.03 3.13
C LEU A 113 -12.29 15.34 3.41
N ALA A 114 -13.33 15.27 4.23
CA ALA A 114 -14.08 16.43 4.67
C ALA A 114 -13.73 16.78 6.11
N ARG A 115 -13.69 18.08 6.44
CA ARG A 115 -13.50 18.51 7.84
C ARG A 115 -14.61 18.04 8.77
N ASP A 116 -15.82 17.85 8.23
CA ASP A 116 -17.00 17.41 8.97
C ASP A 116 -17.75 16.29 8.24
N LYS A 117 -18.63 15.60 8.98
CA LYS A 117 -19.48 14.54 8.42
C LYS A 117 -20.45 15.08 7.35
N ALA A 118 -20.87 16.34 7.47
CA ALA A 118 -21.81 16.96 6.54
C ALA A 118 -21.20 17.18 5.14
N GLY A 119 -19.89 17.45 5.08
CA GLY A 119 -19.12 17.56 3.85
C GLY A 119 -18.67 16.22 3.26
N ALA A 120 -18.70 15.14 4.05
CA ALA A 120 -18.25 13.82 3.59
C ALA A 120 -19.24 13.23 2.56
N ARG A 121 -18.78 13.01 1.33
CA ARG A 121 -19.59 12.50 0.20
C ARG A 121 -19.18 11.11 -0.21
#